data_AF-A0A8C3YBD7-F1
#
_entry.id   AF-A0A8C3YBD7-F1
#
_cell.length_a   1.000
_cell.length_b   1.000
_cell.length_c   1.000
_cell.angle_alpha   90.00
_cell.angle_beta   90.00
_cell.angle_gamma   90.00
#
_symmetry.space_group_name_H-M   'P 1'
#
loop_
_entity.id
_entity.type
_entity.pdbx_description
1 polymer ?
#
loop_
_entity_poly.entity_id
_entity_poly.type
_entity_poly.pdbx_seq_one_letter_code
_entity_poly.pdbx_strand_id
1 'polypeptide(L)'
;MLRELRAAFSPVKSFFQMKDELGDLLLTGSLLEDFKGYLGCQALSEMIQFYLEDVMPKAESDSKDIKEHVNSLGEKLKTLRLRLRRCHQFLPCENKSKAVEQVKNVFSKLQERGVYKAMGEFDIFINYIEAYMTMKIRN
;
A
#
# COMPACT_ATOMS: atom_id res chain seq x y z
N MET A 1 -4.73 9.36 -11.95
CA MET A 1 -4.66 8.88 -10.55
C MET A 1 -3.77 7.65 -10.35
N LEU A 2 -4.18 6.41 -10.64
CA LEU A 2 -3.27 5.25 -10.43
C LEU A 2 -2.00 5.33 -11.30
N ARG A 3 -2.12 5.87 -12.53
CA ARG A 3 -0.97 6.20 -13.37
C ARG A 3 -0.01 7.20 -12.73
N GLU A 4 -0.52 8.20 -12.02
CA GLU A 4 0.34 9.19 -11.32
C GLU A 4 0.99 8.59 -10.09
N LEU A 5 0.32 7.66 -9.41
CA LEU A 5 0.89 6.92 -8.29
C LEU A 5 2.01 5.97 -8.76
N ARG A 6 1.79 5.27 -9.89
CA ARG A 6 2.85 4.46 -10.56
C ARG A 6 4.02 5.33 -11.01
N ALA A 7 3.75 6.50 -11.58
CA ALA A 7 4.80 7.43 -12.00
C ALA A 7 5.63 7.96 -10.81
N ALA A 8 4.99 8.21 -9.67
CA ALA A 8 5.69 8.62 -8.44
C ALA A 8 6.47 7.48 -7.77
N PHE A 9 6.04 6.23 -7.95
CA PHE A 9 6.73 5.06 -7.43
C PHE A 9 7.93 4.64 -8.30
N SER A 10 7.86 4.86 -9.62
CA SER A 10 8.92 4.46 -10.57
C SER A 10 10.35 4.87 -10.20
N PRO A 11 10.64 6.09 -9.68
CA PRO A 11 11.98 6.52 -9.33
C PRO A 11 12.54 5.81 -8.09
N VAL A 12 11.67 5.43 -7.17
CA VAL A 12 12.07 4.78 -5.90
C VAL A 12 12.07 3.26 -5.99
N LYS A 13 11.38 2.70 -6.98
CA LYS A 13 11.26 1.26 -7.20
C LYS A 13 12.61 0.56 -7.25
N SER A 14 13.53 1.02 -8.08
CA SER A 14 14.85 0.38 -8.25
C SER A 14 15.67 0.38 -6.96
N PHE A 15 15.61 1.45 -6.18
CA PHE A 15 16.31 1.53 -4.89
C PHE A 15 15.78 0.52 -3.87
N PHE A 16 14.45 0.45 -3.70
CA PHE A 16 13.85 -0.45 -2.72
C PHE A 16 13.94 -1.91 -3.17
N GLN A 17 13.81 -2.21 -4.46
CA GLN A 17 13.97 -3.57 -4.99
C GLN A 17 15.41 -4.08 -4.91
N MET A 18 16.41 -3.21 -5.09
CA MET A 18 17.82 -3.61 -4.93
C MET A 18 18.18 -3.91 -3.47
N LYS A 19 17.48 -3.28 -2.51
CA LYS A 19 17.66 -3.52 -1.07
C LYS A 19 16.75 -4.63 -0.51
N ASP A 20 15.76 -5.09 -1.26
CA ASP A 20 14.91 -6.22 -0.86
C ASP A 20 15.63 -7.54 -1.17
N GLU A 21 16.25 -8.12 -0.15
CA GLU A 21 16.92 -9.43 -0.23
C GLU A 21 15.94 -10.61 0.00
N LEU A 22 14.65 -10.33 0.26
CA LEU A 22 13.67 -11.35 0.63
C LEU A 22 12.89 -11.82 -0.61
N GLY A 23 12.99 -13.11 -0.94
CA GLY A 23 12.31 -13.72 -2.09
C GLY A 23 10.82 -14.03 -1.88
N ASP A 24 10.34 -14.07 -0.64
CA ASP A 24 8.92 -14.31 -0.33
C ASP A 24 8.07 -13.08 -0.68
N LEU A 25 6.75 -13.22 -0.84
CA LEU A 25 5.84 -12.08 -1.06
C LEU A 25 5.22 -11.61 0.26
N LEU A 26 5.33 -10.32 0.58
CA LEU A 26 4.66 -9.70 1.73
C LEU A 26 3.17 -9.46 1.44
N LEU A 27 2.85 -8.99 0.23
CA LEU A 27 1.49 -8.75 -0.25
C LEU A 27 0.93 -9.99 -0.94
N THR A 28 0.59 -10.99 -0.13
CA THR A 28 0.05 -12.28 -0.60
C THR A 28 -1.30 -12.14 -1.33
N GLY A 29 -1.63 -13.15 -2.15
CA GLY A 29 -2.91 -13.18 -2.88
C GLY A 29 -4.15 -13.19 -1.98
N SER A 30 -4.02 -13.60 -0.71
CA SER A 30 -5.11 -13.50 0.28
C SER A 30 -5.54 -12.06 0.55
N LEU A 31 -4.61 -11.09 0.47
CA LEU A 31 -4.94 -9.67 0.59
C LEU A 31 -5.82 -9.19 -0.57
N LEU A 32 -5.54 -9.66 -1.79
CA LEU A 32 -6.36 -9.33 -2.95
C LEU A 32 -7.77 -9.91 -2.84
N GLU A 33 -7.90 -11.14 -2.33
CA GLU A 33 -9.22 -11.74 -2.11
C GLU A 33 -10.00 -11.00 -1.01
N ASP A 34 -9.33 -10.56 0.06
CA ASP A 34 -9.95 -9.68 1.08
C ASP A 34 -10.40 -8.35 0.47
N PHE A 35 -9.63 -7.78 -0.47
CA PHE A 35 -10.01 -6.56 -1.19
C PHE A 35 -11.26 -6.78 -2.06
N LYS A 36 -11.44 -7.95 -2.66
CA LYS A 36 -12.65 -8.27 -3.43
C LYS A 36 -13.85 -8.65 -2.54
N GLY A 37 -13.60 -9.04 -1.30
CA GLY A 37 -14.61 -9.46 -0.34
C GLY A 37 -15.43 -8.31 0.25
N TYR A 38 -16.33 -8.67 1.19
CA TYR A 38 -17.23 -7.70 1.84
C TYR A 38 -16.48 -6.65 2.68
N LEU A 39 -15.29 -7.00 3.19
CA LEU A 39 -14.39 -6.12 3.95
C LEU A 39 -13.38 -5.37 3.08
N GLY A 40 -13.47 -5.46 1.75
CA GLY A 40 -12.41 -4.98 0.88
C GLY A 40 -12.10 -3.50 1.00
N CYS A 41 -13.12 -2.72 1.33
CA CYS A 41 -12.94 -1.33 1.70
C CYS A 41 -12.03 -1.16 2.93
N GLN A 42 -12.34 -1.90 4.00
CA GLN A 42 -11.63 -1.79 5.26
C GLN A 42 -10.19 -2.24 5.10
N ALA A 43 -10.00 -3.37 4.44
CA ALA A 43 -8.68 -3.88 4.12
C ALA A 43 -7.87 -2.83 3.34
N LEU A 44 -8.48 -2.16 2.36
CA LEU A 44 -7.85 -1.08 1.62
C LEU A 44 -7.50 0.13 2.51
N SER A 45 -8.44 0.59 3.35
CA SER A 45 -8.21 1.74 4.24
C SER A 45 -7.10 1.48 5.24
N GLU A 46 -7.09 0.28 5.85
CA GLU A 46 -6.09 -0.12 6.83
C GLU A 46 -4.71 -0.29 6.17
N MET A 47 -4.66 -0.82 4.94
CA MET A 47 -3.40 -0.90 4.19
C MET A 47 -2.87 0.48 3.81
N ILE A 48 -3.72 1.39 3.33
CA ILE A 48 -3.28 2.77 3.03
C ILE A 48 -2.73 3.44 4.29
N GLN A 49 -3.41 3.28 5.43
CA GLN A 49 -2.95 3.87 6.69
C GLN A 49 -1.63 3.26 7.15
N PHE A 50 -1.49 1.95 7.06
CA PHE A 50 -0.24 1.23 7.35
C PHE A 50 0.93 1.76 6.51
N TYR A 51 0.74 1.96 5.19
CA TYR A 51 1.81 2.52 4.36
C TYR A 51 2.18 3.95 4.77
N LEU A 52 1.20 4.79 5.09
CA LEU A 52 1.43 6.20 5.45
C LEU A 52 2.07 6.38 6.84
N GLU A 53 1.71 5.54 7.81
CA GLU A 53 2.12 5.70 9.22
C GLU A 53 3.31 4.79 9.59
N ASP A 54 3.37 3.57 9.07
CA ASP A 54 4.34 2.56 9.51
C ASP A 54 5.49 2.32 8.51
N VAL A 55 5.24 2.50 7.21
CA VAL A 55 6.22 2.19 6.14
C VAL A 55 6.96 3.44 5.65
N MET A 56 6.21 4.45 5.18
CA MET A 56 6.78 5.65 4.54
C MET A 56 7.71 6.45 5.47
N PRO A 57 7.38 6.69 6.75
CA PRO A 57 8.27 7.43 7.64
C PRO A 57 9.62 6.75 7.86
N LYS A 58 9.63 5.41 7.87
CA LYS A 58 10.87 4.63 7.98
C LYS A 58 11.65 4.64 6.66
N ALA A 59 10.96 4.53 5.53
CA ALA A 59 11.56 4.62 4.20
C ALA A 59 12.20 6.00 3.93
N GLU A 60 11.64 7.08 4.46
CA GLU A 60 12.20 8.43 4.37
C GLU A 60 13.47 8.64 5.19
N SER A 61 13.61 7.90 6.29
CA SER A 61 14.76 8.02 7.20
C SER A 61 16.04 7.40 6.63
N ASP A 62 15.91 6.60 5.57
CA ASP A 62 16.97 5.73 5.06
C ASP A 62 17.84 6.40 3.97
N SER A 63 17.33 7.41 3.26
CA SER A 63 18.10 8.17 2.25
C SER A 63 17.55 9.58 2.03
N LYS A 64 18.43 10.59 2.05
CA LYS A 64 18.07 11.99 1.76
C LYS A 64 17.63 12.20 0.31
N ASP A 65 18.20 11.46 -0.63
CA ASP A 65 17.91 11.59 -2.07
C ASP A 65 16.53 11.00 -2.43
N ILE A 66 16.03 10.09 -1.60
CA ILE A 66 14.76 9.37 -1.84
C ILE A 66 13.63 9.93 -1.00
N LYS A 67 13.96 10.68 0.05
CA LYS A 67 13.00 11.33 0.95
C LYS A 67 11.98 12.19 0.20
N GLU A 68 12.39 12.99 -0.79
CA GLU A 68 11.45 13.83 -1.55
C GLU A 68 10.50 12.99 -2.41
N HIS A 69 11.00 11.91 -3.00
CA HIS A 69 10.19 11.00 -3.81
C HIS A 69 9.21 10.19 -2.96
N VAL A 70 9.62 9.71 -1.78
CA VAL A 70 8.74 9.00 -0.84
C VAL A 70 7.66 9.92 -0.27
N ASN A 71 8.03 11.16 0.08
CA ASN A 71 7.05 12.17 0.51
C ASN A 71 6.03 12.47 -0.61
N SER A 72 6.50 12.64 -1.85
CA SER A 72 5.62 12.85 -3.00
C SER A 72 4.67 11.67 -3.23
N LEU A 73 5.14 10.44 -3.06
CA LEU A 73 4.33 9.23 -3.13
C LEU A 73 3.27 9.19 -2.02
N GLY A 74 3.66 9.52 -0.79
CA GLY A 74 2.76 9.60 0.36
C GLY A 74 1.63 10.60 0.16
N GLU A 75 1.92 11.81 -0.31
CA GLU A 75 0.91 12.83 -0.58
C GLU A 75 -0.07 12.43 -1.68
N LYS A 76 0.41 11.75 -2.73
CA LYS A 76 -0.46 11.17 -3.77
C LYS A 76 -1.35 10.06 -3.22
N LEU A 77 -0.82 9.20 -2.35
CA LEU A 77 -1.59 8.13 -1.70
C LEU A 77 -2.66 8.71 -0.74
N LYS A 78 -2.33 9.77 -0.01
CA LYS A 78 -3.25 10.52 0.86
C LYS A 78 -4.38 11.16 0.05
N THR A 79 -4.05 11.76 -1.09
CA THR A 79 -5.03 12.33 -2.03
C THR A 79 -5.96 11.26 -2.59
N LEU A 80 -5.42 10.08 -2.92
CA LEU A 80 -6.20 8.93 -3.35
C LEU A 80 -7.20 8.48 -2.26
N ARG A 81 -6.73 8.34 -1.01
CA ARG A 81 -7.59 8.02 0.14
C ARG A 81 -8.74 9.01 0.32
N LEU A 82 -8.45 10.31 0.26
CA LEU A 82 -9.45 11.36 0.41
C LEU A 82 -10.51 11.33 -0.69
N ARG A 83 -10.11 11.06 -1.94
CA ARG A 83 -11.05 10.92 -3.05
C ARG A 83 -11.91 9.65 -2.92
N LEU A 84 -11.31 8.52 -2.56
CA LEU A 84 -12.05 7.27 -2.30
C LEU A 84 -13.08 7.44 -1.17
N ARG A 85 -12.77 8.24 -0.15
CA ARG A 85 -13.70 8.58 0.95
C ARG A 85 -14.84 9.52 0.54
N ARG A 86 -14.59 10.44 -0.41
CA ARG A 86 -15.59 11.44 -0.87
C ARG A 86 -16.50 10.93 -2.00
N CYS A 87 -16.02 10.03 -2.86
CA CYS A 87 -16.70 9.73 -4.12
C CYS A 87 -17.91 8.78 -4.01
N HIS A 88 -18.01 7.95 -2.98
CA HIS A 88 -19.25 7.28 -2.55
C HIS A 88 -19.04 6.85 -1.09
N GLN A 89 -20.08 6.38 -0.38
CA GLN A 89 -19.94 5.57 0.84
C GLN A 89 -19.23 4.23 0.53
N PHE A 90 -18.11 4.24 -0.19
CA PHE A 90 -17.23 3.10 -0.38
C PHE A 90 -16.57 2.69 0.93
N LEU A 91 -16.50 3.58 1.93
CA LEU A 91 -15.88 3.37 3.24
C LEU A 91 -16.81 3.35 4.47
N PRO A 92 -17.78 2.43 4.58
CA PRO A 92 -18.37 2.06 5.85
C PRO A 92 -17.43 1.05 6.55
N CYS A 93 -16.51 1.55 7.40
CA CYS A 93 -15.46 0.71 8.02
C CYS A 93 -15.68 0.64 9.54
N GLU A 94 -16.18 -0.48 10.06
CA GLU A 94 -16.29 -0.72 11.51
C GLU A 94 -15.56 -2.01 11.98
N ASN A 95 -15.05 -2.89 11.09
CA ASN A 95 -14.58 -4.25 11.42
C ASN A 95 -13.21 -4.68 10.82
N LYS A 96 -12.17 -4.82 11.65
CA LYS A 96 -10.76 -5.09 11.22
C LYS A 96 -10.62 -6.27 10.25
N SER A 97 -9.80 -6.12 9.20
CA SER A 97 -9.51 -7.21 8.25
C SER A 97 -8.40 -8.14 8.79
N LYS A 98 -8.66 -9.45 8.73
CA LYS A 98 -7.69 -10.48 9.15
C LYS A 98 -6.48 -10.54 8.22
N ALA A 99 -6.64 -10.32 6.90
CA ALA A 99 -5.50 -10.32 5.99
C ALA A 99 -4.57 -9.13 6.26
N VAL A 100 -5.11 -7.96 6.58
CA VAL A 100 -4.28 -6.80 6.95
C VAL A 100 -3.54 -7.04 8.25
N GLU A 101 -4.17 -7.68 9.23
CA GLU A 101 -3.51 -8.06 10.48
C GLU A 101 -2.36 -9.05 10.25
N GLN A 102 -2.53 -10.01 9.34
CA GLN A 102 -1.46 -10.92 8.94
C GLN A 102 -0.30 -10.19 8.28
N VAL A 103 -0.56 -9.25 7.36
CA VAL A 103 0.48 -8.43 6.73
C VAL A 103 1.24 -7.61 7.77
N LYS A 104 0.53 -6.96 8.70
CA LYS A 104 1.14 -6.20 9.81
C LYS A 104 2.00 -7.08 10.72
N ASN A 105 1.55 -8.30 11.00
CA ASN A 105 2.31 -9.26 11.81
C ASN A 105 3.59 -9.72 11.09
N VAL A 106 3.52 -10.01 9.79
CA VAL A 106 4.70 -10.39 8.99
C VAL A 106 5.66 -9.21 8.89
N PHE A 107 5.18 -8.01 8.58
CA PHE A 107 6.01 -6.80 8.53
C PHE A 107 6.71 -6.53 9.87
N SER A 108 6.00 -6.65 10.99
CA SER A 108 6.60 -6.45 12.33
C SER A 108 7.72 -7.46 12.61
N LYS A 109 7.59 -8.70 12.12
CA LYS A 109 8.65 -9.72 12.25
C LYS A 109 9.87 -9.41 11.38
N LEU A 110 9.67 -8.74 10.24
CA LEU A 110 10.74 -8.38 9.30
C LEU A 110 11.52 -7.12 9.70
N GLN A 111 11.07 -6.37 10.71
CA GLN A 111 11.75 -5.19 11.24
C GLN A 111 12.16 -4.20 10.12
N GLU A 112 13.42 -3.78 10.06
CA GLU A 112 13.92 -2.84 9.04
C GLU A 112 13.83 -3.41 7.62
N ARG A 113 14.00 -4.72 7.45
CA ARG A 113 13.87 -5.39 6.14
C ARG A 113 12.44 -5.33 5.61
N GLY A 114 11.46 -5.27 6.50
CA GLY A 114 10.05 -5.12 6.15
C GLY A 114 9.77 -3.84 5.36
N VAL A 115 10.52 -2.77 5.62
CA VAL A 115 10.35 -1.47 4.94
C VAL A 115 10.76 -1.59 3.47
N TYR A 116 11.92 -2.18 3.20
CA TYR A 116 12.39 -2.40 1.82
C TYR A 116 11.43 -3.28 1.04
N LYS A 117 10.94 -4.35 1.68
CA LYS A 117 9.99 -5.27 1.09
C LYS A 117 8.65 -4.63 0.75
N ALA A 118 8.06 -3.92 1.71
CA ALA A 118 6.78 -3.24 1.50
C ALA A 118 6.89 -2.18 0.38
N MET A 119 7.99 -1.44 0.34
CA MET A 119 8.23 -0.47 -0.73
C MET A 119 8.55 -1.16 -2.06
N GLY A 120 9.27 -2.28 -2.07
CA GLY A 120 9.58 -3.06 -3.27
C GLY A 120 8.34 -3.67 -3.93
N GLU A 121 7.33 -4.02 -3.13
CA GLU A 121 6.05 -4.60 -3.55
C GLU A 121 4.94 -3.54 -3.71
N PHE A 122 5.26 -2.25 -3.69
CA PHE A 122 4.25 -1.20 -3.78
C PHE A 122 3.48 -1.22 -5.11
N ASP A 123 4.07 -1.72 -6.19
CA ASP A 123 3.38 -1.92 -7.47
C ASP A 123 2.29 -3.01 -7.39
N ILE A 124 2.52 -4.08 -6.63
CA ILE A 124 1.50 -5.09 -6.30
C ILE A 124 0.34 -4.42 -5.53
N PHE A 125 0.66 -3.57 -4.56
CA PHE A 125 -0.38 -2.82 -3.83
C PHE A 125 -1.22 -1.95 -4.77
N ILE A 126 -0.59 -1.23 -5.70
CA ILE A 126 -1.31 -0.44 -6.73
C ILE A 126 -2.23 -1.33 -7.56
N ASN A 127 -1.79 -2.53 -7.97
CA ASN A 127 -2.60 -3.47 -8.74
C ASN A 127 -3.84 -3.92 -7.96
N TYR A 128 -3.71 -4.14 -6.64
CA TYR A 128 -4.83 -4.52 -5.79
C TYR A 128 -5.86 -3.39 -5.65
N ILE A 129 -5.40 -2.13 -5.56
CA ILE A 129 -6.28 -0.95 -5.59
C ILE A 129 -7.03 -0.88 -6.94
N GLU A 130 -6.33 -1.10 -8.05
CA GLU A 130 -6.94 -1.08 -9.39
C GLU A 130 -8.02 -2.15 -9.53
N ALA A 131 -7.76 -3.36 -9.04
CA ALA A 131 -8.73 -4.44 -9.03
C ALA A 131 -9.99 -4.09 -8.22
N TYR A 132 -9.82 -3.52 -7.01
CA TYR A 132 -10.93 -3.07 -6.18
C TYR A 132 -11.78 -1.99 -6.86
N MET A 133 -11.12 -0.96 -7.41
CA MET A 133 -11.80 0.14 -8.11
C MET A 133 -12.57 -0.37 -9.34
N THR A 134 -11.98 -1.30 -10.11
CA THR A 134 -12.62 -1.87 -11.29
C THR A 134 -13.86 -2.67 -10.93
N MET A 135 -13.82 -3.45 -9.83
CA MET A 135 -14.99 -4.19 -9.34
C MET A 135 -16.15 -3.28 -8.95
N LYS A 136 -15.86 -2.13 -8.32
CA LYS A 136 -16.87 -1.19 -7.84
C LYS A 136 -17.43 -0.25 -8.92
N ILE A 137 -16.74 -0.12 -10.05
CA ILE A 137 -17.20 0.70 -11.20
C ILE A 137 -18.01 -0.13 -12.20
N ARG A 138 -17.79 -1.45 -12.25
CA ARG A 138 -18.52 -2.38 -13.15
C ARG A 138 -19.84 -2.90 -12.58
N ASN A 139 -20.08 -2.78 -11.27
CA ASN A 139 -21.35 -3.08 -10.60
C ASN A 139 -22.08 -1.78 -10.26
#